data_AF-A0A257LWL0-F1
#
_entry.id   AF-A0A257LWL0-F1
#
_cell.length_a   1.000
_cell.length_b   1.000
_cell.length_c   1.000
_cell.angle_alpha   90.00
_cell.angle_beta   90.00
_cell.angle_gamma   90.00
#
_symmetry.space_group_name_H-M   'P 1'
#
loop_
_entity.id
_entity.type
_entity.pdbx_description
1 polymer ?
#
loop_
_entity_poly.entity_id
_entity_poly.type
_entity_poly.pdbx_seq_one_letter_code
_entity_poly.pdbx_strand_id
1 'polypeptide(L)'
;MSRFLLPLLAAFPLAASAQDGGQLYTTYCGACHGANGEGAQNGQFPPLAGSPWPLGNPDRAIKIVLMGLNGPVEVNGRTWNLEMPPQGAALPDDQIAAILTYVRSSWGNKAAAITADRVKTVRTALGNRSTHWTAPEILKLHPLEVTPPIKDLISHVYDGTWNNPPDFTTLKPVATEEEQNGLISLKKVGKKEHYGVVWEGTLELPSDGPFEFLFDADDGGRLILDGKKLAEIKGTGPIESRAVQAAEKLTKGPHKLRVEYYEFEGQEEIRVAWRKKGSPAWTWLSDAKSTSAGGGKKWPEIPIEATAGRTAIYRNFIKGTTPRAIGFGFPGGFNLAWSGDNLQPELIWKGKFMDGGHHWTDRGQGAEPP
;
A
#
# COMPACT_ATOMS: atom_id res chain seq x y z
N MET A 1 64.26 -36.36 43.28
CA MET A 1 64.51 -34.96 42.88
C MET A 1 63.76 -34.69 41.57
N SER A 2 63.02 -33.58 41.55
CA SER A 2 62.31 -32.90 40.45
C SER A 2 61.59 -33.71 39.37
N ARG A 3 60.24 -33.76 39.49
CA ARG A 3 59.32 -33.83 38.36
C ARG A 3 59.33 -32.48 37.64
N PHE A 4 59.77 -32.45 36.38
CA PHE A 4 59.55 -31.31 35.48
C PHE A 4 58.09 -31.31 35.02
N LEU A 5 57.31 -30.33 35.47
CA LEU A 5 56.00 -29.98 34.90
C LEU A 5 56.24 -29.04 33.72
N LEU A 6 56.01 -29.53 32.50
CA LEU A 6 55.83 -28.67 31.33
C LEU A 6 54.52 -27.87 31.50
N PRO A 7 54.51 -26.54 31.34
CA PRO A 7 53.27 -25.80 31.31
C PRO A 7 52.60 -26.02 29.94
N LEU A 8 51.39 -26.56 29.96
CA LEU A 8 50.51 -26.58 28.81
C LEU A 8 50.05 -25.14 28.55
N LEU A 9 50.61 -24.45 27.56
CA LEU A 9 50.05 -23.18 27.09
C LEU A 9 48.68 -23.47 26.46
N ALA A 10 47.62 -23.15 27.18
CA ALA A 10 46.27 -23.10 26.63
C ALA A 10 46.18 -21.92 25.66
N ALA A 11 46.16 -22.21 24.36
CA ALA A 11 45.76 -21.22 23.35
C ALA A 11 44.25 -20.95 23.53
N PHE A 12 43.92 -19.83 24.17
CA PHE A 12 42.55 -19.32 24.11
C PHE A 12 42.27 -18.87 22.67
N PRO A 13 41.20 -19.35 22.01
CA PRO A 13 40.77 -18.76 20.77
C PRO A 13 40.40 -17.31 21.05
N LEU A 14 41.07 -16.35 20.40
CA LEU A 14 40.55 -14.99 20.33
C LEU A 14 39.19 -15.08 19.66
N ALA A 15 38.11 -14.96 20.43
CA ALA A 15 36.83 -14.59 19.89
C ALA A 15 37.04 -13.23 19.20
N ALA A 16 36.94 -13.18 17.88
CA ALA A 16 36.90 -11.93 17.14
C ALA A 16 35.82 -11.06 17.79
N SER A 17 36.20 -9.91 18.35
CA SER A 17 35.24 -9.01 18.97
C SER A 17 34.21 -8.64 17.92
N ALA A 18 32.95 -8.98 18.14
CA ALA A 18 31.87 -8.51 17.30
C ALA A 18 31.94 -6.97 17.28
N GLN A 19 32.19 -6.39 16.10
CA GLN A 19 32.20 -4.94 15.93
C GLN A 19 30.84 -4.38 16.36
N ASP A 20 30.84 -3.27 17.10
CA ASP A 20 29.60 -2.62 17.54
C ASP A 20 28.93 -1.93 16.34
N GLY A 21 27.98 -2.64 15.72
CA GLY A 21 27.23 -2.14 14.57
C GLY A 21 26.41 -0.87 14.87
N GLY A 22 25.98 -0.67 16.12
CA GLY A 22 25.24 0.52 16.53
C GLY A 22 26.13 1.75 16.64
N GLN A 23 27.33 1.58 17.20
CA GLN A 23 28.34 2.64 17.22
C GLN A 23 28.77 3.02 15.80
N LEU A 24 29.08 2.03 14.96
CA LEU A 24 29.46 2.26 13.56
C LEU A 24 28.32 2.93 12.76
N TYR A 25 27.07 2.51 12.96
CA TYR A 25 25.90 3.16 12.37
C TYR A 25 25.83 4.65 12.75
N THR A 26 26.02 4.97 14.03
CA THR A 26 25.98 6.34 14.53
C THR A 26 27.05 7.20 13.85
N THR A 27 28.25 6.65 13.67
CA THR A 27 29.38 7.35 13.02
C THR A 27 29.19 7.58 11.53
N TYR A 28 28.73 6.57 10.79
CA TYR A 28 28.77 6.61 9.31
C TYR A 28 27.41 6.87 8.65
N CYS A 29 26.31 6.55 9.33
CA CYS A 29 24.96 6.53 8.74
C CYS A 29 23.98 7.47 9.44
N GLY A 30 24.15 7.69 10.75
CA GLY A 30 23.21 8.42 11.59
C GLY A 30 22.99 9.88 11.21
N ALA A 31 23.98 10.54 10.58
CA ALA A 31 23.88 11.93 10.14
C ALA A 31 22.75 12.14 9.10
N CYS A 32 22.50 11.16 8.25
CA CYS A 32 21.44 11.20 7.24
C CYS A 32 20.22 10.37 7.65
N HIS A 33 20.41 9.17 8.19
CA HIS A 33 19.29 8.28 8.51
C HIS A 33 18.70 8.50 9.92
N GLY A 34 19.26 9.41 10.71
CA GLY A 34 18.81 9.68 12.08
C GLY A 34 19.32 8.66 13.08
N ALA A 35 19.32 9.02 14.37
CA ALA A 35 19.80 8.15 15.44
C ALA A 35 18.93 6.88 15.59
N ASN A 36 17.64 6.98 15.26
CA ASN A 36 16.67 5.90 15.34
C ASN A 36 16.20 5.41 13.97
N GLY A 37 16.95 5.69 12.90
CA GLY A 37 16.60 5.28 11.54
C GLY A 37 15.36 5.99 10.98
N GLU A 38 14.90 7.07 11.59
CA GLU A 38 13.68 7.81 11.22
C GLU A 38 13.86 8.76 10.03
N GLY A 39 15.11 8.98 9.60
CA GLY A 39 15.49 10.00 8.64
C GLY A 39 15.79 11.35 9.31
N ALA A 40 16.96 11.93 9.03
CA ALA A 40 17.40 13.18 9.64
C ALA A 40 16.74 14.42 9.01
N GLN A 41 17.00 15.58 9.63
CA GLN A 41 16.58 16.91 9.16
C GLN A 41 15.08 17.03 8.89
N ASN A 42 14.25 16.55 9.83
CA ASN A 42 12.78 16.55 9.73
C ASN A 42 12.25 15.75 8.52
N GLY A 43 12.83 14.59 8.25
CA GLY A 43 12.39 13.70 7.18
C GLY A 43 12.79 14.16 5.78
N GLN A 44 13.91 14.89 5.65
CA GLN A 44 14.54 15.16 4.35
C GLN A 44 15.24 13.93 3.78
N PHE A 45 15.71 13.03 4.64
CA PHE A 45 16.31 11.75 4.26
C PHE A 45 15.33 10.59 4.46
N PRO A 46 15.47 9.49 3.70
CA PRO A 46 14.59 8.34 3.82
C PRO A 46 14.81 7.59 5.14
N PRO A 47 13.73 7.08 5.77
CA PRO A 47 13.83 6.25 6.96
C PRO A 47 14.35 4.85 6.64
N LEU A 48 15.10 4.28 7.57
CA LEU A 48 15.44 2.85 7.64
C LEU A 48 14.54 2.09 8.62
N ALA A 49 13.99 2.78 9.62
CA ALA A 49 13.00 2.22 10.54
C ALA A 49 11.69 1.92 9.80
N GLY A 50 11.24 0.67 9.85
CA GLY A 50 10.03 0.22 9.16
C GLY A 50 10.12 0.29 7.63
N SER A 51 11.32 0.42 7.07
CA SER A 51 11.56 0.43 5.63
C SER A 51 11.74 -1.00 5.11
N PRO A 52 11.14 -1.39 3.97
CA PRO A 52 11.35 -2.71 3.38
C PRO A 52 12.73 -2.86 2.71
N TRP A 53 13.41 -1.75 2.43
CA TRP A 53 14.68 -1.72 1.71
C TRP A 53 15.81 -2.51 2.37
N PRO A 54 16.10 -2.33 3.68
CA PRO A 54 17.11 -3.13 4.37
C PRO A 54 16.64 -4.55 4.68
N LEU A 55 15.35 -4.87 4.54
CA LEU A 55 14.78 -6.19 4.85
C LEU A 55 14.94 -7.16 3.68
N GLY A 56 14.55 -8.42 3.86
CA GLY A 56 14.62 -9.46 2.82
C GLY A 56 16.03 -9.78 2.34
N ASN A 57 16.19 -10.01 1.02
CA ASN A 57 17.46 -10.36 0.39
C ASN A 57 18.60 -9.39 0.82
N PRO A 58 19.63 -9.90 1.55
CA PRO A 58 20.68 -9.05 2.11
C PRO A 58 21.54 -8.34 1.06
N ASP A 59 21.64 -8.90 -0.16
CA ASP A 59 22.48 -8.33 -1.21
C ASP A 59 22.00 -6.96 -1.67
N ARG A 60 20.70 -6.67 -1.57
CA ARG A 60 20.19 -5.33 -1.91
C ARG A 60 20.85 -4.28 -1.03
N ALA A 61 20.76 -4.45 0.29
CA ALA A 61 21.33 -3.51 1.25
C ALA A 61 22.86 -3.45 1.13
N ILE A 62 23.53 -4.59 0.94
CA ILE A 62 24.99 -4.64 0.77
C ILE A 62 25.42 -3.87 -0.49
N LYS A 63 24.77 -4.12 -1.63
CA LYS A 63 25.09 -3.45 -2.90
C LYS A 63 24.85 -1.94 -2.83
N ILE A 64 23.79 -1.51 -2.15
CA ILE A 64 23.50 -0.08 -1.91
C ILE A 64 24.57 0.55 -1.03
N VAL A 65 25.01 -0.09 0.06
CA VAL A 65 26.09 0.47 0.90
C VAL A 65 27.42 0.52 0.15
N LEU A 66 27.74 -0.53 -0.63
CA LEU A 66 29.01 -0.60 -1.36
C LEU A 66 29.12 0.44 -2.48
N MET A 67 28.05 0.64 -3.25
CA MET A 67 28.07 1.43 -4.48
C MET A 67 27.19 2.68 -4.45
N GLY A 68 26.46 2.91 -3.36
CA GLY A 68 25.50 4.01 -3.24
C GLY A 68 24.21 3.81 -4.06
N LEU A 69 23.29 4.76 -3.92
CA LEU A 69 21.99 4.78 -4.59
C LEU A 69 21.67 6.20 -5.04
N ASN A 70 21.24 6.38 -6.28
CA ASN A 70 20.93 7.67 -6.88
C ASN A 70 19.56 7.64 -7.56
N GLY A 71 18.87 8.79 -7.51
CA GLY A 71 17.64 9.03 -8.25
C GLY A 71 16.37 8.77 -7.43
N PRO A 72 15.20 8.73 -8.09
CA PRO A 72 13.92 8.57 -7.41
C PRO A 72 13.81 7.18 -6.76
N VAL A 73 13.50 7.15 -5.48
CA VAL A 73 13.26 5.95 -4.68
C VAL A 73 11.99 6.11 -3.85
N GLU A 74 11.13 5.11 -3.86
CA GLU A 74 9.95 5.06 -2.99
C GLU A 74 10.25 4.28 -1.71
N VAL A 75 9.96 4.88 -0.56
CA VAL A 75 10.07 4.27 0.77
C VAL A 75 8.79 4.59 1.55
N ASN A 76 8.05 3.57 1.98
CA ASN A 76 6.84 3.76 2.79
C ASN A 76 5.82 4.77 2.18
N GLY A 77 5.65 4.75 0.85
CA GLY A 77 4.66 5.57 0.14
C GLY A 77 5.06 7.02 -0.15
N ARG A 78 6.28 7.45 0.17
CA ARG A 78 6.84 8.75 -0.24
C ARG A 78 7.97 8.54 -1.25
N THR A 79 8.22 9.53 -2.11
CA THR A 79 9.36 9.49 -3.06
C THR A 79 10.48 10.42 -2.57
N TRP A 80 11.71 9.94 -2.62
CA TRP A 80 12.94 10.72 -2.42
C TRP A 80 13.74 10.72 -3.70
N ASN A 81 14.34 11.85 -4.05
CA ASN A 81 15.22 11.96 -5.22
C ASN A 81 16.55 12.56 -4.77
N LEU A 82 17.39 11.70 -4.19
CA LEU A 82 18.64 12.08 -3.51
C LEU A 82 19.78 11.16 -3.98
N GLU A 83 20.98 11.48 -3.52
CA GLU A 83 22.15 10.62 -3.66
C GLU A 83 22.59 10.11 -2.29
N MET A 84 22.71 8.79 -2.17
CA MET A 84 23.39 8.11 -1.07
C MET A 84 24.80 7.75 -1.55
N PRO A 85 25.86 8.41 -1.04
CA PRO A 85 27.23 8.12 -1.46
C PRO A 85 27.70 6.71 -1.09
N PRO A 86 28.56 6.08 -1.92
CA PRO A 86 29.12 4.76 -1.65
C PRO A 86 30.00 4.78 -0.41
N GLN A 87 29.83 3.78 0.46
CA GLN A 87 30.67 3.57 1.64
C GLN A 87 31.64 2.41 1.46
N GLY A 88 31.56 1.68 0.34
CA GLY A 88 32.37 0.49 0.11
C GLY A 88 33.87 0.74 0.10
N ALA A 89 34.34 1.89 -0.38
CA ALA A 89 35.77 2.22 -0.36
C ALA A 89 36.29 2.56 1.04
N ALA A 90 35.44 3.09 1.91
CA ALA A 90 35.82 3.55 3.25
C ALA A 90 35.69 2.46 4.32
N LEU A 91 34.72 1.54 4.15
CA LEU A 91 34.37 0.56 5.17
C LEU A 91 34.76 -0.87 4.76
N PRO A 92 35.48 -1.61 5.63
CA PRO A 92 35.77 -3.02 5.44
C PRO A 92 34.50 -3.89 5.60
N ASP A 93 34.59 -5.15 5.16
CA ASP A 93 33.45 -6.07 5.05
C ASP A 93 32.78 -6.37 6.40
N ASP A 94 33.57 -6.49 7.46
CA ASP A 94 33.11 -6.75 8.83
C ASP A 94 32.33 -5.55 9.40
N GLN A 95 32.77 -4.33 9.13
CA GLN A 95 32.04 -3.12 9.56
C GLN A 95 30.72 -2.96 8.81
N ILE A 96 30.70 -3.18 7.49
CA ILE A 96 29.45 -3.14 6.71
C ILE A 96 28.48 -4.21 7.20
N ALA A 97 28.98 -5.43 7.45
CA ALA A 97 28.17 -6.52 7.99
C ALA A 97 27.57 -6.17 9.38
N ALA A 98 28.37 -5.59 10.27
CA ALA A 98 27.93 -5.16 11.59
C ALA A 98 26.86 -4.05 11.53
N ILE A 99 27.09 -3.01 10.72
CA ILE A 99 26.13 -1.90 10.51
C ILE A 99 24.81 -2.44 9.97
N LEU A 100 24.85 -3.22 8.89
CA LEU A 100 23.63 -3.72 8.27
C LEU A 100 22.88 -4.73 9.16
N THR A 101 23.61 -5.52 9.96
CA THR A 101 22.99 -6.40 10.97
C THR A 101 22.26 -5.59 12.02
N TYR A 102 22.88 -4.52 12.54
CA TYR A 102 22.22 -3.61 13.49
C TYR A 102 20.95 -3.01 12.87
N VAL A 103 21.02 -2.42 11.68
CA VAL A 103 19.86 -1.84 10.96
C VAL A 103 18.72 -2.85 10.77
N ARG A 104 19.05 -4.11 10.43
CA ARG A 104 18.08 -5.19 10.18
C ARG A 104 17.39 -5.73 11.45
N SER A 105 17.91 -5.39 12.63
CA SER A 105 17.39 -5.83 13.93
C SER A 105 16.83 -4.69 14.81
N SER A 106 17.01 -3.44 14.39
CA SER A 106 16.65 -2.25 15.14
C SER A 106 15.31 -1.65 14.71
N TRP A 107 14.69 -0.87 15.59
CA TRP A 107 13.51 -0.04 15.28
C TRP A 107 12.31 -0.81 14.70
N GLY A 108 12.11 -2.05 15.16
CA GLY A 108 11.03 -2.92 14.69
C GLY A 108 11.36 -3.72 13.43
N ASN A 109 12.53 -3.49 12.81
CA ASN A 109 13.03 -4.32 11.72
C ASN A 109 13.33 -5.74 12.23
N LYS A 110 12.98 -6.74 11.41
CA LYS A 110 13.21 -8.16 11.70
C LYS A 110 13.70 -8.86 10.45
N ALA A 111 15.01 -8.99 10.30
CA ALA A 111 15.61 -9.78 9.24
C ALA A 111 16.90 -10.48 9.73
N ALA A 112 17.31 -11.54 9.03
CA ALA A 112 18.52 -12.28 9.37
C ALA A 112 19.77 -11.39 9.33
N ALA A 113 20.74 -11.66 10.23
CA ALA A 113 22.03 -10.98 10.27
C ALA A 113 22.81 -11.15 8.96
N ILE A 114 23.67 -10.18 8.67
CA ILE A 114 24.58 -10.21 7.51
C ILE A 114 25.98 -10.55 8.00
N THR A 115 26.64 -11.51 7.35
CA THR A 115 28.00 -11.93 7.68
C THR A 115 29.03 -11.18 6.85
N ALA A 116 30.24 -11.01 7.39
CA ALA A 116 31.37 -10.41 6.66
C ALA A 116 31.68 -11.17 5.36
N ASP A 117 31.61 -12.51 5.38
CA ASP A 117 31.82 -13.34 4.18
C ASP A 117 30.78 -13.07 3.09
N ARG A 118 29.53 -12.77 3.47
CA ARG A 118 28.51 -12.40 2.49
C ARG A 118 28.85 -11.05 1.85
N VAL A 119 29.24 -10.06 2.66
CA VAL A 119 29.66 -8.75 2.14
C VAL A 119 30.85 -8.90 1.19
N LYS A 120 31.87 -9.67 1.58
CA LYS A 120 33.04 -9.96 0.74
C LYS A 120 32.67 -10.61 -0.58
N THR A 121 31.74 -11.58 -0.55
CA THR A 121 31.22 -12.26 -1.74
C THR A 121 30.54 -11.27 -2.68
N VAL A 122 29.65 -10.43 -2.14
CA VAL A 122 28.94 -9.41 -2.93
C VAL A 122 29.90 -8.38 -3.48
N ARG A 123 30.87 -7.90 -2.68
CA ARG A 123 31.90 -6.95 -3.11
C ARG A 123 32.72 -7.50 -4.27
N THR A 124 33.14 -8.77 -4.19
CA THR A 124 33.87 -9.44 -5.28
C THR A 124 33.01 -9.54 -6.54
N ALA A 125 31.72 -9.86 -6.40
CA ALA A 125 30.78 -9.97 -7.51
C ALA A 125 30.48 -8.62 -8.21
N LEU A 126 30.74 -7.49 -7.57
CA LEU A 126 30.57 -6.15 -8.18
C LEU A 126 31.69 -5.82 -9.19
N GLY A 127 32.83 -6.50 -9.13
CA GLY A 127 33.95 -6.28 -10.04
C GLY A 127 34.35 -4.80 -10.14
N ASN A 128 34.43 -4.29 -11.36
CA ASN A 128 34.85 -2.92 -11.66
C ASN A 128 33.69 -1.91 -11.73
N ARG A 129 32.52 -2.21 -11.14
CA ARG A 129 31.41 -1.25 -11.13
C ARG A 129 31.87 0.04 -10.43
N SER A 130 31.61 1.18 -11.07
CA SER A 130 31.93 2.52 -10.54
C SER A 130 30.72 3.43 -10.45
N THR A 131 29.54 2.97 -10.89
CA THR A 131 28.30 3.75 -10.92
C THR A 131 27.39 3.41 -9.75
N HIS A 132 26.68 4.43 -9.24
CA HIS A 132 25.60 4.26 -8.28
C HIS A 132 24.50 3.35 -8.82
N TRP A 133 23.78 2.68 -7.93
CA TRP A 133 22.54 2.00 -8.31
C TRP A 133 21.43 3.00 -8.54
N THR A 134 20.46 2.65 -9.40
CA THR A 134 19.13 3.27 -9.37
C THR A 134 18.13 2.32 -8.73
N ALA A 135 17.03 2.85 -8.18
CA ALA A 135 15.98 2.01 -7.58
C ALA A 135 15.43 0.95 -8.57
N PRO A 136 15.10 1.26 -9.84
CA PRO A 136 14.65 0.24 -10.78
C PRO A 136 15.71 -0.85 -11.05
N GLU A 137 16.98 -0.48 -11.16
CA GLU A 137 18.07 -1.40 -11.47
C GLU A 137 18.29 -2.39 -10.31
N ILE A 138 18.34 -1.92 -9.06
CA ILE A 138 18.55 -2.79 -7.91
C ILE A 138 17.31 -3.63 -7.59
N LEU A 139 16.10 -3.10 -7.78
CA LEU A 139 14.85 -3.84 -7.56
C LEU A 139 14.61 -4.92 -8.61
N LYS A 140 15.13 -4.75 -9.83
CA LYS A 140 15.11 -5.81 -10.84
C LYS A 140 15.95 -7.03 -10.42
N LEU A 141 17.08 -6.78 -9.76
CA LEU A 141 17.97 -7.86 -9.28
C LEU A 141 17.50 -8.45 -7.96
N HIS A 142 17.05 -7.58 -7.05
CA HIS A 142 16.67 -7.91 -5.68
C HIS A 142 15.37 -7.18 -5.32
N PRO A 143 14.21 -7.70 -5.75
CA PRO A 143 12.90 -7.09 -5.47
C PRO A 143 12.67 -6.90 -3.97
N LEU A 144 11.94 -5.86 -3.58
CA LEU A 144 11.45 -5.76 -2.19
C LEU A 144 10.63 -7.01 -1.88
N GLU A 145 10.95 -7.66 -0.77
CA GLU A 145 10.08 -8.73 -0.26
C GLU A 145 8.83 -8.04 0.28
N VAL A 146 7.79 -8.04 -0.54
CA VAL A 146 6.46 -7.71 -0.07
C VAL A 146 5.97 -8.99 0.60
N THR A 147 5.87 -9.01 1.93
CA THR A 147 5.05 -10.05 2.56
C THR A 147 3.66 -9.86 1.98
N PRO A 148 3.16 -10.80 1.16
CA PRO A 148 1.89 -10.60 0.48
C PRO A 148 0.83 -10.37 1.55
N PRO A 149 0.06 -9.26 1.49
CA PRO A 149 -0.92 -8.98 2.55
C PRO A 149 -2.02 -10.05 2.58
N ILE A 150 -2.16 -10.82 1.49
CA ILE A 150 -2.97 -12.03 1.40
C ILE A 150 -2.08 -13.17 0.88
N LYS A 151 -2.04 -14.30 1.60
CA LYS A 151 -1.35 -15.52 1.16
C LYS A 151 -2.23 -16.36 0.26
N ASP A 152 -1.60 -17.11 -0.66
CA ASP A 152 -2.27 -18.07 -1.55
C ASP A 152 -3.45 -17.44 -2.31
N LEU A 153 -3.29 -16.19 -2.73
CA LEU A 153 -4.36 -15.42 -3.36
C LEU A 153 -4.58 -15.89 -4.79
N ILE A 154 -5.81 -16.34 -5.08
CA ILE A 154 -6.25 -16.79 -6.39
C ILE A 154 -7.38 -15.87 -6.84
N SER A 155 -7.35 -15.42 -8.09
CA SER A 155 -8.44 -14.69 -8.72
C SER A 155 -9.19 -15.58 -9.71
N HIS A 156 -10.50 -15.43 -9.78
CA HIS A 156 -11.40 -16.09 -10.72
C HIS A 156 -12.19 -15.03 -11.46
N VAL A 157 -12.03 -14.95 -12.77
CA VAL A 157 -12.72 -13.96 -13.63
C VAL A 157 -13.95 -14.60 -14.24
N TYR A 158 -15.05 -13.85 -14.32
CA TYR A 158 -16.34 -14.29 -14.83
C TYR A 158 -16.87 -13.30 -15.86
N ASP A 159 -17.56 -13.83 -16.87
CA ASP A 159 -18.28 -13.04 -17.86
C ASP A 159 -19.73 -12.88 -17.45
N GLY A 160 -20.23 -11.65 -17.49
CA GLY A 160 -21.64 -11.42 -17.26
C GLY A 160 -21.98 -9.97 -16.97
N THR A 161 -23.27 -9.68 -17.10
CA THR A 161 -23.83 -8.35 -16.95
C THR A 161 -24.71 -8.34 -15.71
N TRP A 162 -24.25 -7.69 -14.65
CA TRP A 162 -24.94 -7.65 -13.37
C TRP A 162 -25.05 -6.21 -12.85
N ASN A 163 -26.20 -5.88 -12.25
CA ASN A 163 -26.41 -4.61 -11.55
C ASN A 163 -26.51 -4.80 -10.02
N ASN A 164 -26.22 -6.01 -9.54
CA ASN A 164 -26.20 -6.45 -8.15
C ASN A 164 -25.26 -7.65 -8.02
N PRO A 165 -24.65 -7.90 -6.85
CA PRO A 165 -23.74 -9.04 -6.67
C PRO A 165 -24.41 -10.38 -7.07
N PRO A 166 -23.90 -11.10 -8.08
CA PRO A 166 -24.43 -12.41 -8.45
C PRO A 166 -24.02 -13.48 -7.42
N ASP A 167 -24.62 -14.67 -7.51
CA ASP A 167 -24.07 -15.85 -6.82
C ASP A 167 -22.97 -16.50 -7.68
N PHE A 168 -21.73 -16.04 -7.47
CA PHE A 168 -20.55 -16.56 -8.17
C PHE A 168 -20.32 -18.06 -7.97
N THR A 169 -20.86 -18.68 -6.92
CA THR A 169 -20.70 -20.12 -6.68
C THR A 169 -21.47 -20.97 -7.70
N THR A 170 -22.44 -20.38 -8.39
CA THR A 170 -23.23 -21.02 -9.45
C THR A 170 -22.66 -20.79 -10.84
N LEU A 171 -21.62 -19.94 -10.96
CA LEU A 171 -21.03 -19.53 -12.23
C LEU A 171 -19.72 -20.28 -12.48
N LYS A 172 -19.34 -20.37 -13.76
CA LYS A 172 -18.07 -20.94 -14.17
C LYS A 172 -17.09 -19.80 -14.53
N PRO A 173 -15.88 -19.76 -13.93
CA PRO A 173 -14.90 -18.76 -14.29
C PRO A 173 -14.35 -18.99 -15.71
N VAL A 174 -14.09 -17.90 -16.42
CA VAL A 174 -13.44 -17.87 -17.74
C VAL A 174 -11.93 -17.83 -17.64
N ALA A 175 -11.39 -17.32 -16.53
CA ALA A 175 -9.96 -17.32 -16.22
C ALA A 175 -9.72 -17.52 -14.73
N THR A 176 -8.57 -18.07 -14.38
CA THR A 176 -8.12 -18.23 -13.00
C THR A 176 -6.62 -17.98 -12.93
N GLU A 177 -6.20 -17.11 -12.03
CA GLU A 177 -4.80 -16.70 -11.90
C GLU A 177 -4.32 -16.71 -10.46
N GLU A 178 -3.03 -16.95 -10.26
CA GLU A 178 -2.37 -16.78 -8.98
C GLU A 178 -1.87 -15.32 -8.86
N GLU A 179 -2.32 -14.63 -7.81
CA GLU A 179 -1.91 -13.26 -7.51
C GLU A 179 -0.66 -13.27 -6.64
N GLN A 180 0.50 -13.48 -7.28
CA GLN A 180 1.79 -13.67 -6.60
C GLN A 180 2.19 -12.54 -5.63
N ASN A 181 1.69 -11.32 -5.84
CA ASN A 181 1.95 -10.17 -4.95
C ASN A 181 0.99 -10.12 -3.75
N GLY A 182 0.00 -11.02 -3.67
CA GLY A 182 -1.04 -11.08 -2.65
C GLY A 182 -1.90 -9.83 -2.54
N LEU A 183 -2.05 -9.10 -3.66
CA LEU A 183 -2.86 -7.90 -3.77
C LEU A 183 -4.03 -8.17 -4.71
N ILE A 184 -5.21 -7.70 -4.30
CA ILE A 184 -6.39 -7.59 -5.15
C ILE A 184 -6.11 -6.51 -6.20
N SER A 185 -6.20 -6.87 -7.48
CA SER A 185 -5.93 -5.96 -8.59
C SER A 185 -6.79 -6.30 -9.80
N LEU A 186 -7.28 -5.27 -10.48
CA LEU A 186 -8.05 -5.40 -11.73
C LEU A 186 -7.14 -5.42 -12.97
N LYS A 187 -5.84 -5.15 -12.82
CA LYS A 187 -4.91 -4.96 -13.95
C LYS A 187 -4.77 -6.17 -14.88
N LYS A 188 -5.01 -7.37 -14.35
CA LYS A 188 -4.86 -8.64 -15.11
C LYS A 188 -6.18 -9.19 -15.67
N VAL A 189 -7.32 -8.56 -15.35
CA VAL A 189 -8.64 -9.05 -15.81
C VAL A 189 -8.73 -9.06 -17.34
N GLY A 190 -8.07 -8.10 -18.01
CA GLY A 190 -8.06 -8.00 -19.47
C GLY A 190 -9.40 -7.58 -20.09
N LYS A 191 -10.34 -7.10 -19.26
CA LYS A 191 -11.66 -6.61 -19.65
C LYS A 191 -11.91 -5.23 -19.04
N LYS A 192 -12.92 -4.54 -19.56
CA LYS A 192 -13.30 -3.19 -19.12
C LYS A 192 -14.72 -3.08 -18.62
N GLU A 193 -15.63 -3.91 -19.10
CA GLU A 193 -17.05 -3.84 -18.78
C GLU A 193 -17.63 -5.26 -18.75
N HIS A 194 -18.78 -5.43 -18.11
CA HIS A 194 -19.55 -6.68 -18.03
C HIS A 194 -18.71 -7.89 -17.60
N TYR A 195 -18.06 -7.75 -16.45
CA TYR A 195 -17.27 -8.83 -15.86
C TYR A 195 -17.42 -8.86 -14.34
N GLY A 196 -16.99 -9.96 -13.75
CA GLY A 196 -16.91 -10.11 -12.30
C GLY A 196 -15.63 -10.81 -11.92
N VAL A 197 -15.15 -10.55 -10.71
CA VAL A 197 -13.94 -11.19 -10.19
C VAL A 197 -14.17 -11.62 -8.77
N VAL A 198 -13.70 -12.81 -8.45
CA VAL A 198 -13.65 -13.34 -7.09
C VAL A 198 -12.19 -13.59 -6.74
N TRP A 199 -11.73 -13.01 -5.65
CA TRP A 199 -10.45 -13.31 -5.04
C TRP A 199 -10.64 -14.14 -3.78
N GLU A 200 -9.88 -15.22 -3.66
CA GLU A 200 -9.86 -16.07 -2.47
C GLU A 200 -8.43 -16.27 -2.00
N GLY A 201 -8.21 -16.21 -0.68
CA GLY A 201 -6.89 -16.39 -0.10
C GLY A 201 -6.93 -16.39 1.43
N THR A 202 -5.76 -16.29 2.05
CA THR A 202 -5.61 -16.31 3.51
C THR A 202 -5.07 -14.97 4.01
N LEU A 203 -5.85 -14.29 4.84
CA LEU A 203 -5.44 -13.08 5.54
C LEU A 203 -4.84 -13.47 6.91
N GLU A 204 -3.62 -13.03 7.18
CA GLU A 204 -2.93 -13.31 8.45
C GLU A 204 -3.02 -12.12 9.40
N LEU A 205 -3.75 -12.27 10.49
CA LEU A 205 -3.90 -11.20 11.49
C LEU A 205 -2.81 -11.30 12.57
N PRO A 206 -2.12 -10.19 12.91
CA PRO A 206 -0.93 -10.25 13.76
C PRO A 206 -1.25 -10.44 15.25
N SER A 207 -2.49 -10.21 15.66
CA SER A 207 -2.91 -10.21 17.06
C SER A 207 -4.42 -10.37 17.17
N ASP A 208 -4.91 -10.83 18.32
CA ASP A 208 -6.33 -10.73 18.65
C ASP A 208 -6.77 -9.27 18.73
N GLY A 209 -8.04 -9.03 18.41
CA GLY A 209 -8.69 -7.77 18.73
C GLY A 209 -9.78 -7.35 17.75
N PRO A 210 -10.39 -6.18 18.01
CA PRO A 210 -11.25 -5.54 17.03
C PRO A 210 -10.42 -4.99 15.88
N PHE A 211 -10.79 -5.38 14.67
CA PHE A 211 -10.30 -4.85 13.41
C PHE A 211 -11.40 -4.08 12.71
N GLU A 212 -11.02 -3.03 11.99
CA GLU A 212 -11.88 -2.29 11.09
C GLU A 212 -11.45 -2.62 9.66
N PHE A 213 -12.40 -2.96 8.81
CA PHE A 213 -12.23 -3.23 7.39
C PHE A 213 -12.87 -2.11 6.59
N LEU A 214 -12.25 -1.77 5.48
CA LEU A 214 -12.76 -0.86 4.46
C LEU A 214 -12.97 -1.67 3.18
N PHE A 215 -14.17 -1.57 2.61
CA PHE A 215 -14.51 -2.11 1.31
C PHE A 215 -15.20 -1.02 0.49
N ASP A 216 -14.66 -0.75 -0.69
CA ASP A 216 -15.21 0.24 -1.60
C ASP A 216 -14.93 -0.23 -3.03
N ALA A 217 -15.92 -0.12 -3.90
CA ALA A 217 -15.88 -0.67 -5.23
C ALA A 217 -16.70 0.20 -6.17
N ASP A 218 -16.18 0.43 -7.38
CA ASP A 218 -17.02 0.83 -8.49
C ASP A 218 -18.04 -0.28 -8.77
N ASP A 219 -19.27 0.12 -9.09
CA ASP A 219 -20.47 -0.69 -9.12
C ASP A 219 -20.76 -1.50 -7.85
N GLY A 220 -20.13 -2.65 -7.61
CA GLY A 220 -20.36 -3.34 -6.36
C GLY A 220 -19.64 -4.65 -6.15
N GLY A 221 -20.01 -5.30 -5.06
CA GLY A 221 -19.32 -6.51 -4.62
C GLY A 221 -19.53 -6.84 -3.14
N ARG A 222 -18.73 -7.78 -2.64
CA ARG A 222 -18.80 -8.28 -1.26
C ARG A 222 -17.42 -8.50 -0.68
N LEU A 223 -17.25 -8.15 0.60
CA LEU A 223 -16.11 -8.56 1.42
C LEU A 223 -16.58 -9.60 2.43
N ILE A 224 -15.97 -10.79 2.38
CA ILE A 224 -16.33 -11.94 3.20
C ILE A 224 -15.07 -12.43 3.91
N LEU A 225 -15.16 -12.66 5.22
CA LEU A 225 -14.08 -13.20 6.04
C LEU A 225 -14.60 -14.36 6.88
N ASP A 226 -13.96 -15.52 6.81
CA ASP A 226 -14.39 -16.79 7.43
C ASP A 226 -15.86 -17.16 7.13
N GLY A 227 -16.32 -16.84 5.92
CA GLY A 227 -17.71 -17.04 5.51
C GLY A 227 -18.70 -16.00 6.04
N LYS A 228 -18.27 -15.08 6.91
CA LYS A 228 -19.08 -13.94 7.37
C LYS A 228 -18.95 -12.78 6.39
N LYS A 229 -20.08 -12.33 5.82
CA LYS A 229 -20.14 -11.12 5.00
C LYS A 229 -19.92 -9.89 5.87
N LEU A 230 -18.80 -9.21 5.71
CA LEU A 230 -18.44 -7.98 6.43
C LEU A 230 -18.98 -6.72 5.73
N ALA A 231 -18.98 -6.70 4.40
CA ALA A 231 -19.49 -5.58 3.61
C ALA A 231 -20.15 -6.06 2.31
N GLU A 232 -21.07 -5.25 1.79
CA GLU A 232 -21.76 -5.46 0.52
C GLU A 232 -22.10 -4.09 -0.09
N ILE A 233 -21.74 -3.89 -1.35
CA ILE A 233 -22.17 -2.76 -2.16
C ILE A 233 -23.05 -3.34 -3.28
N LYS A 234 -24.26 -2.79 -3.41
CA LYS A 234 -25.26 -3.19 -4.42
C LYS A 234 -25.48 -2.05 -5.40
N GLY A 235 -26.09 -2.37 -6.54
CA GLY A 235 -26.39 -1.39 -7.59
C GLY A 235 -25.18 -1.07 -8.45
N THR A 236 -25.30 0.01 -9.22
CA THR A 236 -24.22 0.54 -10.05
C THR A 236 -23.86 1.93 -9.55
N GLY A 237 -22.60 2.36 -9.70
CA GLY A 237 -22.17 3.70 -9.28
C GLY A 237 -20.70 3.79 -8.90
N PRO A 238 -20.23 4.97 -8.49
CA PRO A 238 -18.82 5.20 -8.26
C PRO A 238 -18.35 4.65 -6.92
N ILE A 239 -17.05 4.59 -6.79
CA ILE A 239 -16.32 4.47 -5.52
C ILE A 239 -16.46 5.75 -4.65
N GLU A 240 -15.96 5.71 -3.41
CA GLU A 240 -15.97 6.74 -2.36
C GLU A 240 -17.30 6.97 -1.64
N SER A 241 -18.35 7.36 -2.36
CA SER A 241 -19.64 7.70 -1.74
C SER A 241 -20.34 6.50 -1.12
N ARG A 242 -19.94 5.28 -1.52
CA ARG A 242 -20.54 4.00 -1.12
C ARG A 242 -19.60 3.12 -0.30
N ALA A 243 -18.45 3.64 0.11
CA ALA A 243 -17.48 2.93 0.92
C ALA A 243 -18.12 2.39 2.21
N VAL A 244 -17.94 1.11 2.48
CA VAL A 244 -18.43 0.45 3.69
C VAL A 244 -17.26 0.22 4.64
N GLN A 245 -17.40 0.66 5.89
CA GLN A 245 -16.52 0.27 6.97
C GLN A 245 -17.22 -0.69 7.93
N ALA A 246 -16.57 -1.80 8.25
CA ALA A 246 -17.12 -2.83 9.13
C ALA A 246 -16.10 -3.18 10.22
N ALA A 247 -16.55 -3.29 11.46
CA ALA A 247 -15.71 -3.69 12.58
C ALA A 247 -16.01 -5.14 12.99
N GLU A 248 -14.97 -5.95 13.17
CA GLU A 248 -15.09 -7.34 13.60
C GLU A 248 -14.03 -7.68 14.65
N LYS A 249 -14.40 -8.48 15.66
CA LYS A 249 -13.43 -9.01 16.63
C LYS A 249 -12.90 -10.34 16.12
N LEU A 250 -11.61 -10.37 15.81
CA LEU A 250 -10.95 -11.54 15.21
C LEU A 250 -9.80 -12.01 16.09
N THR A 251 -9.46 -13.29 15.95
CA THR A 251 -8.30 -13.90 16.58
C THR A 251 -7.04 -13.63 15.77
N LYS A 252 -5.88 -13.82 16.39
CA LYS A 252 -4.61 -13.88 15.69
C LYS A 252 -4.56 -15.11 14.79
N GLY A 253 -3.91 -14.97 13.63
CA GLY A 253 -3.59 -16.08 12.73
C GLY A 253 -4.39 -16.02 11.42
N PRO A 254 -4.57 -17.17 10.75
CA PRO A 254 -5.12 -17.22 9.41
C PRO A 254 -6.65 -17.09 9.41
N HIS A 255 -7.16 -16.25 8.52
CA HIS A 255 -8.57 -16.05 8.23
C HIS A 255 -8.83 -16.24 6.74
N LYS A 256 -9.88 -16.97 6.38
CA LYS A 256 -10.26 -17.17 4.98
C LYS A 256 -10.85 -15.89 4.43
N LEU A 257 -10.17 -15.28 3.47
CA LEU A 257 -10.63 -14.07 2.79
C LEU A 257 -11.28 -14.44 1.47
N ARG A 258 -12.46 -13.87 1.21
CA ARG A 258 -13.11 -13.87 -0.10
C ARG A 258 -13.58 -12.46 -0.42
N VAL A 259 -13.15 -11.94 -1.56
CA VAL A 259 -13.60 -10.64 -2.08
C VAL A 259 -14.22 -10.85 -3.43
N GLU A 260 -15.36 -10.21 -3.66
CA GLU A 260 -16.10 -10.32 -4.90
C GLU A 260 -16.38 -8.92 -5.45
N TYR A 261 -16.30 -8.80 -6.77
CA TYR A 261 -16.47 -7.57 -7.53
C TYR A 261 -17.27 -7.85 -8.80
N TYR A 262 -18.10 -6.89 -9.21
CA TYR A 262 -18.66 -6.88 -10.56
C TYR A 262 -18.57 -5.47 -11.13
N GLU A 263 -18.31 -5.42 -12.43
CA GLU A 263 -18.30 -4.23 -13.26
C GLU A 263 -19.43 -4.34 -14.28
N PHE A 264 -20.29 -3.33 -14.32
CA PHE A 264 -21.32 -3.18 -15.33
C PHE A 264 -20.77 -2.38 -16.51
N GLU A 265 -20.58 -1.06 -16.36
CA GLU A 265 -20.09 -0.13 -17.39
C GLU A 265 -19.39 1.07 -16.73
N GLY A 266 -18.36 1.59 -17.41
CA GLY A 266 -17.69 2.82 -16.99
C GLY A 266 -16.30 2.58 -16.44
N GLN A 267 -16.07 2.97 -15.18
CA GLN A 267 -14.73 3.08 -14.60
C GLN A 267 -14.52 2.01 -13.55
N GLU A 268 -13.41 1.30 -13.63
CA GLU A 268 -13.14 0.16 -12.76
C GLU A 268 -12.20 0.53 -11.60
N GLU A 269 -12.65 0.34 -10.36
CA GLU A 269 -11.79 0.46 -9.18
C GLU A 269 -12.31 -0.37 -7.99
N ILE A 270 -11.39 -0.96 -7.23
CA ILE A 270 -11.70 -1.66 -5.98
C ILE A 270 -10.66 -1.33 -4.91
N ARG A 271 -11.14 -0.99 -3.71
CA ARG A 271 -10.34 -0.62 -2.54
C ARG A 271 -10.71 -1.53 -1.38
N VAL A 272 -9.74 -2.31 -0.91
CA VAL A 272 -9.89 -3.19 0.25
C VAL A 272 -8.74 -2.94 1.22
N ALA A 273 -9.07 -2.68 2.48
CA ALA A 273 -8.06 -2.51 3.52
C ALA A 273 -8.57 -2.95 4.90
N TRP A 274 -7.65 -3.13 5.83
CA TRP A 274 -7.98 -3.33 7.23
C TRP A 274 -7.03 -2.54 8.14
N ARG A 275 -7.45 -2.30 9.37
CA ARG A 275 -6.61 -1.78 10.45
C ARG A 275 -7.06 -2.32 11.78
N LYS A 276 -6.18 -2.38 12.77
CA LYS A 276 -6.60 -2.65 14.15
C LYS A 276 -7.34 -1.41 14.67
N LYS A 277 -8.48 -1.57 15.33
CA LYS A 277 -9.28 -0.44 15.83
C LYS A 277 -8.41 0.52 16.65
N GLY A 278 -8.48 1.81 16.33
CA GLY A 278 -7.65 2.85 16.95
C GLY A 278 -6.29 3.10 16.27
N SER A 279 -5.90 2.29 15.26
CA SER A 279 -4.72 2.58 14.44
C SER A 279 -5.06 3.62 13.38
N PRO A 280 -4.21 4.64 13.14
CA PRO A 280 -4.48 5.65 12.12
C PRO A 280 -4.23 5.15 10.69
N ALA A 281 -3.34 4.15 10.53
CA ALA A 281 -2.92 3.65 9.23
C ALA A 281 -3.73 2.43 8.77
N TRP A 282 -4.05 2.40 7.47
CA TRP A 282 -4.67 1.27 6.77
C TRP A 282 -3.60 0.32 6.21
N THR A 283 -3.80 -0.98 6.41
CA THR A 283 -3.13 -2.05 5.66
C THR A 283 -3.95 -2.37 4.43
N TRP A 284 -3.44 -2.00 3.26
CA TRP A 284 -4.12 -2.22 1.98
C TRP A 284 -3.98 -3.66 1.50
N LEU A 285 -5.11 -4.24 1.10
CA LEU A 285 -5.22 -5.56 0.47
C LEU A 285 -5.40 -5.43 -1.06
N SER A 286 -5.73 -4.24 -1.56
CA SER A 286 -5.80 -3.90 -2.98
C SER A 286 -4.62 -3.02 -3.42
N ASP A 287 -4.30 -3.04 -4.72
CA ASP A 287 -3.28 -2.17 -5.30
C ASP A 287 -3.75 -0.70 -5.43
N ALA A 288 -5.04 -0.48 -5.69
CA ALA A 288 -5.68 0.81 -5.53
C ALA A 288 -5.83 1.14 -4.04
N LYS A 289 -5.42 2.36 -3.67
CA LYS A 289 -5.47 2.90 -2.30
C LYS A 289 -6.38 4.11 -2.28
N SER A 290 -7.04 4.37 -1.15
CA SER A 290 -7.78 5.62 -0.96
C SER A 290 -6.83 6.80 -1.14
N THR A 291 -7.12 7.66 -2.11
CA THR A 291 -6.47 8.95 -2.31
C THR A 291 -7.01 9.98 -1.31
N SER A 292 -6.96 9.67 -0.01
CA SER A 292 -7.25 10.65 1.06
C SER A 292 -6.02 11.48 1.43
N ALA A 293 -5.22 11.88 0.43
CA ALA A 293 -4.14 12.84 0.57
C ALA A 293 -3.96 13.67 -0.71
N GLY A 294 -4.73 14.76 -0.83
CA GLY A 294 -4.25 16.03 -1.39
C GLY A 294 -3.68 16.06 -2.81
N GLY A 295 -4.12 15.20 -3.72
CA GLY A 295 -3.61 15.18 -5.10
C GLY A 295 -4.60 14.64 -6.12
N GLY A 296 -5.91 14.78 -5.90
CA GLY A 296 -6.90 14.55 -6.95
C GLY A 296 -6.52 15.36 -8.18
N LYS A 297 -6.69 14.78 -9.38
CA LYS A 297 -6.53 15.50 -10.64
C LYS A 297 -7.30 16.83 -10.51
N LYS A 298 -6.60 17.97 -10.54
CA LYS A 298 -7.25 19.27 -10.49
C LYS A 298 -7.96 19.48 -11.82
N TRP A 299 -9.27 19.27 -11.81
CA TRP A 299 -10.12 19.63 -12.93
C TRP A 299 -10.26 21.16 -12.98
N PRO A 300 -10.32 21.77 -14.17
CA PRO A 300 -10.71 23.17 -14.27
C PRO A 300 -12.05 23.37 -13.57
N GLU A 301 -12.16 24.36 -12.68
CA GLU A 301 -13.43 24.72 -12.05
C GLU A 301 -14.43 25.13 -13.13
N ILE A 302 -15.61 24.53 -13.11
CA ILE A 302 -16.75 24.90 -13.95
C ILE A 302 -17.95 25.12 -13.01
N PRO A 303 -18.03 26.28 -12.34
CA PRO A 303 -19.10 26.55 -11.39
C PRO A 303 -20.47 26.49 -12.06
N ILE A 304 -21.37 25.68 -11.51
CA ILE A 304 -22.77 25.62 -11.93
C ILE A 304 -23.57 26.50 -10.97
N GLU A 305 -24.12 27.59 -11.48
CA GLU A 305 -24.84 28.58 -10.68
C GLU A 305 -26.30 28.74 -11.13
N ALA A 306 -27.18 28.92 -10.14
CA ALA A 306 -28.56 29.30 -10.38
C ALA A 306 -28.63 30.80 -10.75
N THR A 307 -28.66 31.08 -12.05
CA THR A 307 -28.69 32.46 -12.58
C THR A 307 -30.06 32.84 -13.13
N ALA A 308 -30.35 34.15 -13.20
CA ALA A 308 -31.54 34.72 -13.83
C ALA A 308 -32.89 34.12 -13.32
N GLY A 309 -32.98 33.80 -12.03
CA GLY A 309 -34.20 33.28 -11.42
C GLY A 309 -34.52 31.81 -11.76
N ARG A 310 -33.60 31.07 -12.39
CA ARG A 310 -33.79 29.67 -12.77
C ARG A 310 -33.03 28.74 -11.83
N THR A 311 -33.63 27.58 -11.57
CA THR A 311 -32.98 26.49 -10.84
C THR A 311 -31.87 25.90 -11.70
N ALA A 312 -30.68 25.76 -11.13
CA ALA A 312 -29.61 24.96 -11.70
C ALA A 312 -29.82 23.49 -11.37
N ILE A 313 -29.48 22.60 -12.29
CA ILE A 313 -29.61 21.15 -12.11
C ILE A 313 -28.23 20.53 -12.29
N TYR A 314 -27.87 19.65 -11.37
CA TYR A 314 -26.68 18.83 -11.48
C TYR A 314 -27.08 17.36 -11.42
N ARG A 315 -26.81 16.64 -12.51
CA ARG A 315 -27.21 15.24 -12.68
C ARG A 315 -25.98 14.37 -12.88
N ASN A 316 -25.18 14.28 -11.84
CA ASN A 316 -24.09 13.33 -11.73
C ASN A 316 -23.87 12.98 -10.24
N PHE A 317 -22.82 12.24 -9.92
CA PHE A 317 -22.57 11.75 -8.56
C PHE A 317 -22.30 12.90 -7.59
N ILE A 318 -23.09 12.96 -6.51
CA ILE A 318 -23.00 13.98 -5.45
C ILE A 318 -22.52 13.30 -4.17
N LYS A 319 -21.47 13.85 -3.57
CA LYS A 319 -20.87 13.29 -2.36
C LYS A 319 -21.87 13.34 -1.20
N GLY A 320 -21.96 12.24 -0.45
CA GLY A 320 -22.89 12.11 0.66
C GLY A 320 -24.32 11.76 0.25
N THR A 321 -24.53 11.39 -1.03
CA THR A 321 -25.83 10.94 -1.54
C THR A 321 -25.67 9.63 -2.31
N THR A 322 -26.80 9.01 -2.59
CA THR A 322 -26.91 7.83 -3.47
C THR A 322 -26.54 8.13 -4.93
N PRO A 323 -26.09 7.14 -5.72
CA PRO A 323 -25.62 7.37 -7.10
C PRO A 323 -26.66 7.98 -8.05
N ARG A 324 -27.96 7.82 -7.78
CA ARG A 324 -29.03 8.42 -8.59
C ARG A 324 -29.59 9.73 -8.03
N ALA A 325 -28.85 10.40 -7.15
CA ALA A 325 -29.26 11.71 -6.68
C ALA A 325 -29.21 12.77 -7.79
N ILE A 326 -30.13 13.73 -7.73
CA ILE A 326 -30.17 14.90 -8.60
C ILE A 326 -30.08 16.13 -7.72
N GLY A 327 -29.10 16.99 -7.99
CA GLY A 327 -28.91 18.26 -7.31
C GLY A 327 -29.77 19.36 -7.95
N PHE A 328 -30.33 20.23 -7.12
CA PHE A 328 -31.08 21.41 -7.51
C PHE A 328 -30.55 22.62 -6.75
N GLY A 329 -30.02 23.61 -7.47
CA GLY A 329 -29.56 24.87 -6.92
C GLY A 329 -30.58 25.97 -7.19
N PHE A 330 -31.04 26.66 -6.15
CA PHE A 330 -32.01 27.75 -6.28
C PHE A 330 -31.35 29.12 -6.18
N PRO A 331 -31.92 30.16 -6.83
CA PRO A 331 -31.51 31.53 -6.59
C PRO A 331 -31.52 31.87 -5.09
N GLY A 332 -30.49 32.56 -4.61
CA GLY A 332 -30.29 32.81 -3.18
C GLY A 332 -29.44 31.76 -2.46
N GLY A 333 -28.92 30.77 -3.19
CA GLY A 333 -27.92 29.83 -2.71
C GLY A 333 -28.48 28.77 -1.77
N PHE A 334 -29.77 28.49 -1.82
CA PHE A 334 -30.36 27.33 -1.17
C PHE A 334 -30.34 26.17 -2.15
N ASN A 335 -29.82 25.01 -1.74
CA ASN A 335 -29.59 23.88 -2.62
C ASN A 335 -30.09 22.59 -1.97
N LEU A 336 -30.52 21.61 -2.77
CA LEU A 336 -30.88 20.28 -2.29
C LEU A 336 -30.47 19.18 -3.28
N ALA A 337 -30.21 17.98 -2.76
CA ALA A 337 -30.07 16.78 -3.56
C ALA A 337 -31.21 15.81 -3.20
N TRP A 338 -31.94 15.36 -4.23
CA TRP A 338 -33.02 14.40 -4.09
C TRP A 338 -32.61 13.05 -4.67
N SER A 339 -32.77 11.98 -3.90
CA SER A 339 -32.37 10.64 -4.30
C SER A 339 -33.41 9.95 -5.15
N GLY A 340 -33.02 9.54 -6.36
CA GLY A 340 -33.81 8.62 -7.17
C GLY A 340 -33.89 7.19 -6.61
N ASP A 341 -32.95 6.82 -5.72
CA ASP A 341 -32.89 5.48 -5.13
C ASP A 341 -33.82 5.34 -3.91
N ASN A 342 -33.81 6.35 -3.03
CA ASN A 342 -34.56 6.37 -1.78
C ASN A 342 -35.85 7.20 -1.86
N LEU A 343 -36.10 7.89 -2.98
CA LEU A 343 -37.26 8.75 -3.21
C LEU A 343 -37.45 9.88 -2.17
N GLN A 344 -36.35 10.42 -1.64
CA GLN A 344 -36.37 11.45 -0.60
C GLN A 344 -35.20 12.46 -0.76
N PRO A 345 -35.29 13.68 -0.18
CA PRO A 345 -34.12 14.55 -0.04
C PRO A 345 -33.05 13.88 0.82
N GLU A 346 -31.81 13.86 0.35
CA GLU A 346 -30.66 13.30 1.10
C GLU A 346 -29.70 14.38 1.58
N LEU A 347 -29.67 15.53 0.91
CA LEU A 347 -28.77 16.61 1.23
C LEU A 347 -29.44 17.96 1.02
N ILE A 348 -29.20 18.89 1.92
CA ILE A 348 -29.61 20.30 1.83
C ILE A 348 -28.43 21.14 2.28
N TRP A 349 -28.06 22.17 1.51
CA TRP A 349 -26.96 23.05 1.86
C TRP A 349 -27.22 24.49 1.41
N LYS A 350 -26.43 25.42 1.95
CA LYS A 350 -26.45 26.84 1.59
C LYS A 350 -25.08 27.26 1.06
N GLY A 351 -25.04 27.98 -0.05
CA GLY A 351 -23.81 28.51 -0.65
C GLY A 351 -23.75 28.26 -2.16
N LYS A 352 -22.52 28.02 -2.65
CA LYS A 352 -22.30 27.58 -4.03
C LYS A 352 -23.07 26.27 -4.28
N PHE A 353 -23.57 26.08 -5.49
CA PHE A 353 -24.35 24.90 -5.82
C PHE A 353 -23.47 23.69 -6.08
N MET A 354 -22.85 23.57 -7.26
CA MET A 354 -21.96 22.46 -7.60
C MET A 354 -20.87 22.94 -8.56
N ASP A 355 -19.73 22.25 -8.63
CA ASP A 355 -18.74 22.43 -9.70
C ASP A 355 -18.86 21.27 -10.72
N GLY A 356 -19.08 21.60 -11.99
CA GLY A 356 -19.20 20.61 -13.06
C GLY A 356 -17.87 20.12 -13.61
N GLY A 357 -16.74 20.70 -13.19
CA GLY A 357 -15.43 20.50 -13.76
C GLY A 357 -14.96 19.05 -13.70
N HIS A 358 -15.27 18.36 -12.60
CA HIS A 358 -14.93 16.96 -12.40
C HIS A 358 -15.60 16.02 -13.43
N HIS A 359 -16.79 16.40 -13.90
CA HIS A 359 -17.63 15.54 -14.72
C HIS A 359 -18.10 16.21 -16.01
N TRP A 360 -17.27 17.12 -16.54
CA TRP A 360 -17.64 17.93 -17.70
C TRP A 360 -17.60 17.16 -19.02
N THR A 361 -16.56 16.33 -19.20
CA THR A 361 -16.29 15.61 -20.45
C THR A 361 -16.87 14.20 -20.48
N ASP A 362 -17.10 13.62 -19.30
CA ASP A 362 -17.63 12.28 -19.10
C ASP A 362 -18.21 12.16 -17.69
N ARG A 363 -18.62 10.94 -17.29
CA ARG A 363 -19.20 10.71 -15.96
C ARG A 363 -18.22 10.90 -14.80
N GLY A 364 -16.90 10.85 -15.05
CA GLY A 364 -15.76 10.93 -14.12
C GLY A 364 -15.75 9.92 -12.97
N GLN A 365 -14.63 9.86 -12.23
CA GLN A 365 -14.45 8.97 -11.07
C GLN A 365 -14.90 9.67 -9.79
N GLY A 366 -15.67 8.98 -8.95
CA GLY A 366 -16.02 9.47 -7.62
C GLY A 366 -17.22 10.43 -7.63
N ALA A 367 -17.35 11.25 -6.59
CA ALA A 367 -18.50 12.11 -6.39
C ALA A 367 -18.10 13.55 -6.10
N GLU A 368 -18.84 14.49 -6.69
CA GLU A 368 -18.59 15.93 -6.50
C GLU A 368 -19.14 16.38 -5.14
N PRO A 369 -18.33 17.05 -4.30
CA PRO A 369 -18.82 17.65 -3.07
C PRO A 369 -19.70 18.90 -3.34
N PRO A 370 -20.66 19.20 -2.44
CA PRO A 370 -21.42 20.46 -2.44
C PRO A 370 -20.57 21.72 -2.24
#